data_AF-A0A4Q6BB53-F1
#
_entry.id   AF-A0A4Q6BB53-F1
#
_cell.length_a   1.000
_cell.length_b   1.000
_cell.length_c   1.000
_cell.angle_alpha   90.00
_cell.angle_beta   90.00
_cell.angle_gamma   90.00
#
_symmetry.space_group_name_H-M   'P 1'
#
loop_
_entity.id
_entity.type
_entity.pdbx_description
1 polymer ?
#
loop_
_entity_poly.entity_id
_entity_poly.type
_entity_poly.pdbx_seq_one_letter_code
_entity_poly.pdbx_strand_id
1 'polypeptide(L)'
;MTAKPVSLAFTETMHGHFAYQNELDSFRDETLDSYEQCLAVGVNNSRNLRFNLKISVEDMAAFLKDPDLKAKAEGTIDCPFLGGVLPVSEGTFNLFVKSPGDQASTIVREMHYTLYFHAAGKPYTFYGFKAIEDGQALSVWNETTTLYTRIWEGHSPRETRGIVGKGILRLTAEDFITQIQTFESNGTDLAARAEAVTSFGKIFMGQLFQAYFPRLTSREPELWEGVKYPVHTLQGVKAKHVRLHSVDTADGLTLQIQRFQKELSPSKNVIVLFHGLTTSTDMFIMPEHANIVQFMLDNGYDDVWSVDWRGSSRHSYNLEPHSFSLDDVARHDIQPCLDYIERECPGAGLHLIAHCVGGIVAMMALAMTPRSSVASITVNSVGLLPKVSLWSNIKIHCAPFLVEKILRYPYVSPRMPYFPGLSLGKWLRYALRIFHRECSNPACHMISFMWGAGSPAAYSHANMSRVTHDRIHDLFGGTSLNYHRHICKMIDAGHARPMRDQSNFPQNYLLDYSDKNLSPLYLLGGADNHIFPGANKALYAFLKAKGGARELDFWEIPGYGHQDVFMGQHAAEDIFPKLLQFINRHRRG
;
A
#
# COMPACT_ATOMS: atom_id res chain seq x y z
N MET A 1 -45.14 23.62 13.74
CA MET A 1 -43.81 24.26 13.79
C MET A 1 -43.04 23.73 12.59
N THR A 2 -42.72 24.58 11.61
CA THR A 2 -41.88 24.19 10.47
C THR A 2 -40.47 23.90 10.99
N ALA A 3 -39.93 22.73 10.65
CA ALA A 3 -38.56 22.38 11.00
C ALA A 3 -37.61 23.45 10.47
N LYS A 4 -36.67 23.92 11.31
CA LYS A 4 -35.64 24.87 10.86
C LYS A 4 -34.82 24.19 9.74
N PRO A 5 -34.53 24.90 8.64
CA PRO A 5 -33.71 24.36 7.57
C PRO A 5 -32.30 24.02 8.09
N VAL A 6 -31.70 22.99 7.48
CA VAL A 6 -30.36 22.54 7.85
C VAL A 6 -29.36 23.57 7.33
N SER A 7 -28.61 24.17 8.25
CA SER A 7 -27.57 25.16 7.96
C SER A 7 -26.18 24.52 8.01
N LEU A 8 -25.22 25.16 7.37
CA LEU A 8 -23.81 24.83 7.44
C LEU A 8 -22.96 26.09 7.56
N ALA A 9 -21.95 26.08 8.43
CA ALA A 9 -20.93 27.11 8.45
C ALA A 9 -19.54 26.52 8.67
N PHE A 10 -18.51 27.17 8.14
CA PHE A 10 -17.11 26.82 8.40
C PHE A 10 -16.25 28.10 8.35
N THR A 11 -15.05 28.01 8.92
CA THR A 11 -14.09 29.12 8.93
C THR A 11 -12.91 28.82 8.01
N GLU A 12 -12.56 29.73 7.12
CA GLU A 12 -11.41 29.66 6.23
C GLU A 12 -10.43 30.78 6.56
N THR A 13 -9.15 30.42 6.70
CA THR A 13 -8.06 31.37 6.86
C THR A 13 -7.03 31.10 5.78
N MET A 14 -6.71 32.11 4.95
CA MET A 14 -5.67 31.99 3.93
C MET A 14 -4.63 33.09 4.09
N HIS A 15 -3.38 32.76 3.75
CA HIS A 15 -2.22 33.63 3.89
C HIS A 15 -1.43 33.69 2.60
N GLY A 16 -0.85 34.84 2.28
CA GLY A 16 0.00 34.95 1.11
C GLY A 16 0.57 36.34 0.94
N HIS A 17 0.96 36.66 -0.29
CA HIS A 17 1.66 37.90 -0.58
C HIS A 17 1.08 38.64 -1.78
N PHE A 18 1.35 39.95 -1.80
CA PHE A 18 0.61 40.90 -2.63
C PHE A 18 1.51 42.02 -3.18
N ALA A 19 1.30 42.42 -4.43
CA ALA A 19 1.99 43.54 -5.11
C ALA A 19 1.08 44.77 -5.21
N TYR A 20 1.65 45.99 -5.21
CA TYR A 20 0.91 47.26 -5.16
C TYR A 20 0.88 47.99 -6.51
N GLN A 21 -0.06 48.92 -6.65
CA GLN A 21 -0.44 49.64 -7.88
C GLN A 21 0.72 50.13 -8.76
N ASN A 22 1.76 50.72 -8.16
CA ASN A 22 2.94 51.27 -8.85
C ASN A 22 3.85 50.20 -9.50
N GLU A 23 3.61 48.92 -9.22
CA GLU A 23 4.34 47.77 -9.78
C GLU A 23 3.45 46.93 -10.72
N LEU A 24 2.15 47.23 -10.80
CA LEU A 24 1.19 46.52 -11.64
C LEU A 24 1.22 46.94 -13.11
N ASP A 25 1.84 48.09 -13.44
CA ASP A 25 1.93 48.60 -14.82
C ASP A 25 2.64 47.64 -15.78
N SER A 26 3.50 46.77 -15.24
CA SER A 26 4.22 45.71 -15.97
C SER A 26 3.39 44.44 -16.21
N PHE A 27 2.20 44.31 -15.58
CA PHE A 27 1.42 43.06 -15.49
C PHE A 27 -0.07 43.26 -15.83
N ARG A 28 -0.34 44.03 -16.89
CA ARG A 28 -1.70 44.41 -17.32
C ARG A 28 -2.56 43.26 -17.86
N ASP A 29 -1.96 42.10 -18.11
CA ASP A 29 -2.67 40.91 -18.56
C ASP A 29 -3.40 40.21 -17.40
N GLU A 30 -4.53 39.56 -17.69
CA GLU A 30 -5.39 38.88 -16.71
C GLU A 30 -5.06 37.40 -16.54
N THR A 31 -4.00 36.91 -17.21
CA THR A 31 -3.51 35.53 -17.15
C THR A 31 -3.05 35.11 -15.75
N LEU A 32 -3.12 33.81 -15.44
CA LEU A 32 -2.66 33.26 -14.16
C LEU A 32 -1.17 33.56 -13.88
N ASP A 33 -0.34 33.58 -14.92
CA ASP A 33 1.10 33.88 -14.83
C ASP A 33 1.38 35.26 -14.22
N SER A 34 0.52 36.24 -14.53
CA SER A 34 0.63 37.59 -13.97
C SER A 34 0.44 37.61 -12.44
N TYR A 35 -0.33 36.69 -11.87
CA TYR A 35 -0.50 36.57 -10.43
C TYR A 35 0.70 35.94 -9.75
N GLU A 36 1.33 34.93 -10.37
CA GLU A 36 2.55 34.30 -9.86
C GLU A 36 3.72 35.31 -9.86
N GLN A 37 3.80 36.16 -10.87
CA GLN A 37 4.75 37.28 -10.90
C GLN A 37 4.50 38.28 -9.77
N CYS A 38 3.23 38.65 -9.51
CA CYS A 38 2.87 39.50 -8.37
C CYS A 38 3.18 38.84 -7.00
N LEU A 39 2.99 37.52 -6.88
CA LEU A 39 3.36 36.76 -5.69
C LEU A 39 4.86 36.87 -5.41
N ALA A 40 5.72 36.69 -6.42
CA ALA A 40 7.17 36.82 -6.27
C ALA A 40 7.59 38.22 -5.80
N VAL A 41 6.98 39.27 -6.34
CA VAL A 41 7.21 40.66 -5.90
C VAL A 41 6.75 40.87 -4.45
N GLY A 42 5.57 40.35 -4.09
CA GLY A 42 5.04 40.43 -2.74
C GLY A 42 5.93 39.73 -1.71
N VAL A 43 6.46 38.55 -2.04
CA VAL A 43 7.39 37.79 -1.20
C VAL A 43 8.69 38.56 -0.99
N ASN A 44 9.31 39.06 -2.07
CA ASN A 44 10.59 39.78 -1.99
C ASN A 44 10.50 41.06 -1.15
N ASN A 45 9.32 41.66 -1.08
CA ASN A 45 9.07 42.89 -0.31
C ASN A 45 8.38 42.62 1.04
N SER A 46 8.22 41.36 1.47
CA SER A 46 7.55 40.97 2.73
C SER A 46 6.15 41.54 2.89
N ARG A 47 5.37 41.58 1.80
CA ARG A 47 4.03 42.18 1.75
C ARG A 47 2.97 41.13 1.96
N ASN A 48 2.57 40.97 3.21
CA ASN A 48 1.62 39.96 3.62
C ASN A 48 0.17 40.40 3.35
N LEU A 49 -0.65 39.44 2.97
CA LEU A 49 -2.09 39.56 2.89
C LEU A 49 -2.71 38.31 3.51
N ARG A 50 -3.77 38.50 4.28
CA ARG A 50 -4.51 37.42 4.91
C ARG A 50 -5.99 37.76 4.92
N PHE A 51 -6.85 36.75 4.87
CA PHE A 51 -8.21 36.89 5.37
C PHE A 51 -8.52 35.81 6.39
N ASN A 52 -9.52 36.07 7.22
CA ASN A 52 -10.19 35.09 8.07
C ASN A 52 -11.69 35.27 7.86
N LEU A 53 -12.35 34.27 7.27
CA LEU A 53 -13.76 34.34 6.89
C LEU A 53 -14.52 33.15 7.48
N LYS A 54 -15.69 33.44 8.05
CA LYS A 54 -16.76 32.46 8.27
C LYS A 54 -17.67 32.46 7.05
N ILE A 55 -17.74 31.32 6.37
CA ILE A 55 -18.66 31.09 5.26
C ILE A 55 -19.87 30.34 5.82
N SER A 56 -21.07 30.82 5.50
CA SER A 56 -22.32 30.25 6.01
C SER A 56 -23.39 30.09 4.93
N VAL A 57 -24.10 28.97 5.04
CA VAL A 57 -25.27 28.58 4.23
C VAL A 57 -26.42 28.35 5.22
N GLU A 58 -27.42 29.23 5.18
CA GLU A 58 -28.53 29.19 6.13
C GLU A 58 -29.53 28.04 5.84
N ASP A 59 -29.70 27.71 4.56
CA ASP A 59 -30.55 26.62 4.09
C ASP A 59 -29.83 25.82 2.99
N MET A 60 -29.32 24.64 3.37
CA MET A 60 -28.64 23.73 2.45
C MET A 60 -29.53 23.26 1.30
N ALA A 61 -30.83 23.03 1.52
CA ALA A 61 -31.72 22.54 0.47
C ALA A 61 -32.02 23.64 -0.57
N ALA A 62 -32.13 24.90 -0.13
CA ALA A 62 -32.25 26.04 -1.03
C ALA A 62 -30.94 26.30 -1.79
N PHE A 63 -29.80 26.25 -1.09
CA PHE A 63 -28.47 26.41 -1.67
C PHE A 63 -28.19 25.40 -2.78
N LEU A 64 -28.55 24.12 -2.59
CA LEU A 64 -28.39 23.07 -3.60
C LEU A 64 -29.23 23.30 -4.87
N LYS A 65 -30.27 24.13 -4.79
CA LYS A 65 -31.13 24.49 -5.93
C LYS A 65 -30.75 25.83 -6.56
N ASP A 66 -29.88 26.60 -5.92
CA ASP A 66 -29.40 27.88 -6.45
C ASP A 66 -28.40 27.63 -7.59
N PRO A 67 -28.69 28.05 -8.83
CA PRO A 67 -27.75 27.89 -9.95
C PRO A 67 -26.45 28.67 -9.76
N ASP A 68 -26.44 29.72 -8.91
CA ASP A 68 -25.26 30.54 -8.62
C ASP A 68 -24.49 30.07 -7.36
N LEU A 69 -25.02 29.08 -6.64
CA LEU A 69 -24.47 28.48 -5.42
C LEU A 69 -23.89 29.54 -4.46
N LYS A 70 -24.68 30.55 -4.10
CA LYS A 70 -24.23 31.68 -3.26
C LYS A 70 -24.29 31.34 -1.77
N ALA A 71 -23.20 31.61 -1.09
CA ALA A 71 -23.07 31.56 0.37
C ALA A 71 -22.64 32.93 0.92
N LYS A 72 -22.95 33.18 2.19
CA LYS A 72 -22.57 34.41 2.88
C LYS A 72 -21.15 34.27 3.43
N ALA A 73 -20.32 35.31 3.27
CA ALA A 73 -18.97 35.36 3.82
C ALA A 73 -18.83 36.56 4.77
N GLU A 74 -18.40 36.30 6.01
CA GLU A 74 -18.24 37.32 7.05
C GLU A 74 -16.87 37.16 7.71
N GLY A 75 -16.19 38.26 8.04
CA GLY A 75 -14.90 38.16 8.73
C GLY A 75 -14.01 39.38 8.52
N THR A 76 -12.71 39.16 8.42
CA THR A 76 -11.71 40.23 8.33
C THR A 76 -10.68 39.98 7.23
N ILE A 77 -10.17 41.07 6.69
CA ILE A 77 -9.03 41.11 5.77
C ILE A 77 -7.89 41.82 6.49
N ASP A 78 -6.75 41.17 6.64
CA ASP A 78 -5.54 41.78 7.19
C ASP A 78 -4.60 42.16 6.05
N CYS A 79 -4.54 43.47 5.78
CA CYS A 79 -3.70 44.07 4.77
C CYS A 79 -2.96 45.28 5.39
N PRO A 80 -1.70 45.13 5.81
CA PRO A 80 -0.93 46.20 6.43
C PRO A 80 -0.89 47.50 5.61
N PHE A 81 -0.87 47.40 4.28
CA PHE A 81 -0.89 48.57 3.38
C PHE A 81 -2.18 49.40 3.44
N LEU A 82 -3.30 48.74 3.72
CA LEU A 82 -4.61 49.40 3.83
C LEU A 82 -4.99 49.69 5.29
N GLY A 83 -4.05 49.58 6.23
CA GLY A 83 -4.27 49.91 7.65
C GLY A 83 -4.42 48.70 8.58
N GLY A 84 -4.04 47.50 8.16
CA GLY A 84 -4.02 46.29 9.00
C GLY A 84 -5.31 45.49 8.88
N VAL A 85 -5.95 45.17 10.02
CA VAL A 85 -7.14 44.31 10.07
C VAL A 85 -8.41 45.11 9.80
N LEU A 86 -9.10 44.76 8.72
CA LEU A 86 -10.25 45.47 8.17
C LEU A 86 -11.47 44.54 8.16
N PRO A 87 -12.60 44.94 8.78
CA PRO A 87 -13.82 44.13 8.78
C PRO A 87 -14.49 44.12 7.41
N VAL A 88 -14.97 42.95 7.00
CA VAL A 88 -15.83 42.79 5.82
C VAL A 88 -17.22 43.33 6.16
N SER A 89 -17.67 44.35 5.43
CA SER A 89 -19.01 44.93 5.59
C SER A 89 -20.10 44.10 4.90
N GLU A 90 -19.77 43.49 3.76
CA GLU A 90 -20.66 42.59 3.02
C GLU A 90 -19.78 41.63 2.21
N GLY A 91 -20.08 40.33 2.25
CA GLY A 91 -19.26 39.32 1.59
C GLY A 91 -20.10 38.19 1.01
N THR A 92 -19.75 37.80 -0.22
CA THR A 92 -20.38 36.68 -0.94
C THR A 92 -19.31 35.68 -1.37
N PHE A 93 -19.61 34.39 -1.21
CA PHE A 93 -18.84 33.28 -1.73
C PHE A 93 -19.69 32.51 -2.75
N ASN A 94 -19.20 32.33 -3.97
CA ASN A 94 -19.91 31.67 -5.07
C ASN A 94 -19.15 30.42 -5.53
N LEU A 95 -19.84 29.30 -5.69
CA LEU A 95 -19.25 28.11 -6.29
C LEU A 95 -19.60 27.98 -7.77
N PHE A 96 -18.63 27.51 -8.55
CA PHE A 96 -18.82 27.03 -9.92
C PHE A 96 -19.40 28.06 -10.89
N VAL A 97 -18.91 29.28 -10.78
CA VAL A 97 -19.19 30.32 -11.77
C VAL A 97 -18.51 29.92 -13.08
N LYS A 98 -19.25 29.95 -14.19
CA LYS A 98 -18.67 29.76 -15.52
C LYS A 98 -17.77 30.95 -15.82
N SER A 99 -16.51 30.69 -16.18
CA SER A 99 -15.56 31.76 -16.51
C SER A 99 -16.14 32.61 -17.67
N PRO A 100 -16.24 33.94 -17.53
CA PRO A 100 -16.68 34.81 -18.61
C PRO A 100 -15.56 34.98 -19.64
N GLY A 101 -15.56 34.11 -20.66
CA GLY A 101 -14.78 34.29 -21.88
C GLY A 101 -13.41 33.61 -21.88
N ASP A 102 -13.32 32.42 -22.47
CA ASP A 102 -12.44 32.16 -23.62
C ASP A 102 -12.70 30.75 -24.16
N GLN A 103 -12.80 30.59 -25.47
CA GLN A 103 -12.94 29.26 -26.12
C GLN A 103 -11.61 28.48 -26.16
N ALA A 104 -10.60 28.91 -25.39
CA ALA A 104 -9.23 28.38 -25.45
C ALA A 104 -8.53 28.20 -24.07
N SER A 105 -9.24 28.33 -22.93
CA SER A 105 -8.62 28.11 -21.61
C SER A 105 -8.96 26.72 -21.04
N THR A 106 -7.99 26.09 -20.36
CA THR A 106 -8.11 24.80 -19.66
C THR A 106 -8.93 24.88 -18.37
N ILE A 107 -9.41 26.07 -18.00
CA ILE A 107 -10.17 26.35 -16.78
C ILE A 107 -11.65 26.06 -17.05
N VAL A 108 -12.18 25.05 -16.37
CA VAL A 108 -13.56 24.60 -16.58
C VAL A 108 -14.55 25.40 -15.74
N ARG A 109 -14.19 25.75 -14.49
CA ARG A 109 -15.03 26.51 -13.54
C ARG A 109 -14.21 27.31 -12.52
N GLU A 110 -14.82 28.33 -11.92
CA GLU A 110 -14.20 29.17 -10.88
C GLU A 110 -15.04 29.21 -9.59
N MET A 111 -14.37 29.44 -8.45
CA MET A 111 -15.02 29.81 -7.19
C MET A 111 -14.68 31.26 -6.84
N HIS A 112 -15.66 32.12 -6.59
CA HIS A 112 -15.44 33.55 -6.38
C HIS A 112 -15.68 33.97 -4.94
N TYR A 113 -14.82 34.85 -4.44
CA TYR A 113 -14.91 35.53 -3.16
C TYR A 113 -15.03 37.02 -3.48
N THR A 114 -16.16 37.64 -3.15
CA THR A 114 -16.36 39.08 -3.30
C THR A 114 -16.62 39.67 -1.92
N LEU A 115 -15.70 40.49 -1.42
CA LEU A 115 -15.73 41.04 -0.07
C LEU A 115 -15.62 42.56 -0.14
N TYR A 116 -16.62 43.26 0.36
CA TYR A 116 -16.61 44.71 0.52
C TYR A 116 -16.09 45.09 1.89
N PHE A 117 -15.20 46.07 1.93
CA PHE A 117 -14.64 46.62 3.16
C PHE A 117 -14.35 48.11 3.00
N HIS A 118 -13.95 48.76 4.09
CA HIS A 118 -13.53 50.16 4.07
C HIS A 118 -12.13 50.29 4.67
N ALA A 119 -11.30 51.14 4.06
CA ALA A 119 -9.98 51.50 4.57
C ALA A 119 -9.79 53.02 4.47
N ALA A 120 -9.33 53.66 5.54
CA ALA A 120 -9.13 55.12 5.60
C ALA A 120 -10.36 55.94 5.11
N GLY A 121 -11.58 55.47 5.41
CA GLY A 121 -12.83 56.14 5.01
C GLY A 121 -13.24 55.95 3.54
N LYS A 122 -12.50 55.15 2.76
CA LYS A 122 -12.81 54.83 1.36
C LYS A 122 -13.33 53.39 1.21
N PRO A 123 -14.27 53.13 0.29
CA PRO A 123 -14.75 51.78 0.00
C PRO A 123 -13.74 51.00 -0.84
N TYR A 124 -13.60 49.70 -0.58
CA TYR A 124 -12.77 48.78 -1.37
C TYR A 124 -13.48 47.45 -1.59
N THR A 125 -13.14 46.80 -2.71
CA THR A 125 -13.55 45.43 -3.02
C THR A 125 -12.32 44.53 -3.03
N PHE A 126 -12.34 43.47 -2.23
CA PHE A 126 -11.46 42.33 -2.39
C PHE A 126 -12.19 41.30 -3.25
N TYR A 127 -11.54 40.88 -4.33
CA TYR A 127 -12.01 39.80 -5.18
C TYR A 127 -10.96 38.71 -5.25
N GLY A 128 -11.37 37.49 -4.93
CA GLY A 128 -10.54 36.30 -5.06
C GLY A 128 -11.22 35.27 -5.92
N PHE A 129 -10.47 34.57 -6.78
CA PHE A 129 -11.00 33.37 -7.42
C PHE A 129 -10.06 32.18 -7.34
N LYS A 130 -10.64 30.99 -7.20
CA LYS A 130 -9.94 29.71 -7.35
C LYS A 130 -10.27 29.17 -8.74
N ALA A 131 -9.25 28.88 -9.55
CA ALA A 131 -9.41 28.29 -10.87
C ALA A 131 -9.41 26.76 -10.77
N ILE A 132 -10.34 26.10 -11.47
CA ILE A 132 -10.46 24.63 -11.50
C ILE A 132 -10.22 24.16 -12.94
N GLU A 133 -9.18 23.36 -13.16
CA GLU A 133 -8.82 22.79 -14.46
C GLU A 133 -9.32 21.33 -14.59
N ASP A 134 -9.55 20.84 -15.82
CA ASP A 134 -9.90 19.44 -16.05
C ASP A 134 -8.64 18.56 -15.99
N GLY A 135 -8.28 18.04 -14.81
CA GLY A 135 -6.96 17.42 -14.63
C GLY A 135 -6.80 16.46 -13.44
N GLN A 136 -5.75 15.64 -13.51
CA GLN A 136 -5.43 14.51 -12.62
C GLN A 136 -5.39 14.90 -11.12
N ALA A 137 -5.69 13.95 -10.22
CA ALA A 137 -5.92 14.14 -8.78
C ALA A 137 -4.87 14.96 -7.96
N LEU A 138 -3.64 15.15 -8.46
CA LEU A 138 -2.60 15.98 -7.85
C LEU A 138 -2.73 17.47 -8.20
N SER A 139 -3.29 17.83 -9.37
CA SER A 139 -3.52 19.23 -9.77
C SER A 139 -4.67 19.85 -8.96
N VAL A 140 -5.72 19.06 -8.70
CA VAL A 140 -6.88 19.40 -7.87
C VAL A 140 -6.49 19.93 -6.48
N TRP A 141 -5.37 19.47 -5.91
CA TRP A 141 -4.88 19.96 -4.60
C TRP A 141 -4.33 21.39 -4.67
N ASN A 142 -3.47 21.69 -5.64
CA ASN A 142 -2.90 23.03 -5.79
C ASN A 142 -3.97 24.04 -6.22
N GLU A 143 -4.91 23.62 -7.07
CA GLU A 143 -6.03 24.44 -7.56
C GLU A 143 -6.99 24.88 -6.45
N THR A 144 -7.17 24.06 -5.43
CA THR A 144 -8.14 24.32 -4.36
C THR A 144 -7.57 25.03 -3.14
N THR A 145 -6.23 25.03 -3.04
CA THR A 145 -5.47 25.71 -1.99
C THR A 145 -4.91 27.06 -2.43
N THR A 146 -5.06 27.44 -3.71
CA THR A 146 -4.57 28.70 -4.27
C THR A 146 -5.72 29.65 -4.57
N LEU A 147 -5.66 30.89 -4.07
CA LEU A 147 -6.63 31.94 -4.35
C LEU A 147 -5.95 33.13 -5.03
N TYR A 148 -6.33 33.38 -6.27
CA TYR A 148 -5.88 34.52 -7.06
C TYR A 148 -6.68 35.75 -6.67
N THR A 149 -6.03 36.78 -6.14
CA THR A 149 -6.71 37.91 -5.49
C THR A 149 -6.34 39.26 -6.11
N ARG A 150 -7.33 40.15 -6.17
CA ARG A 150 -7.22 41.57 -6.54
C ARG A 150 -7.96 42.42 -5.52
N ILE A 151 -7.49 43.66 -5.34
CA ILE A 151 -8.19 44.67 -4.54
C ILE A 151 -8.28 45.96 -5.37
N TRP A 152 -9.45 46.59 -5.39
CA TRP A 152 -9.67 47.91 -6.02
C TRP A 152 -10.54 48.82 -5.17
N GLU A 153 -10.43 50.12 -5.40
CA GLU A 153 -11.27 51.14 -4.76
C GLU A 153 -12.70 51.10 -5.33
N GLY A 154 -13.71 51.18 -4.44
CA GLY A 154 -15.13 51.06 -4.77
C GLY A 154 -15.76 49.74 -4.30
N HIS A 155 -17.08 49.72 -4.16
CA HIS A 155 -17.88 48.50 -3.92
C HIS A 155 -18.54 48.09 -5.23
N SER A 156 -17.86 47.26 -6.01
CA SER A 156 -18.38 46.78 -7.28
C SER A 156 -17.78 45.42 -7.60
N PRO A 157 -18.57 44.42 -8.01
CA PRO A 157 -18.05 43.10 -8.36
C PRO A 157 -17.45 43.04 -9.77
N ARG A 158 -17.63 44.09 -10.60
CA ARG A 158 -17.23 44.10 -12.02
C ARG A 158 -16.43 45.33 -12.44
N GLU A 159 -16.53 46.44 -11.73
CA GLU A 159 -15.82 47.66 -12.09
C GLU A 159 -14.45 47.69 -11.43
N THR A 160 -13.43 47.24 -12.15
CA THR A 160 -12.04 47.12 -11.68
C THR A 160 -11.22 48.40 -11.86
N ARG A 161 -11.86 49.57 -11.95
CA ARG A 161 -11.12 50.84 -12.06
C ARG A 161 -10.38 51.12 -10.75
N GLY A 162 -9.07 51.31 -10.81
CA GLY A 162 -8.25 51.61 -9.63
C GLY A 162 -7.85 50.38 -8.80
N ILE A 163 -7.36 49.32 -9.46
CA ILE A 163 -6.74 48.17 -8.78
C ILE A 163 -5.54 48.67 -7.96
N VAL A 164 -5.61 48.50 -6.64
CA VAL A 164 -4.56 48.91 -5.69
C VAL A 164 -3.58 47.78 -5.40
N GLY A 165 -3.93 46.54 -5.76
CA GLY A 165 -2.98 45.44 -5.80
C GLY A 165 -3.52 44.09 -6.28
N LYS A 166 -2.58 43.16 -6.46
CA LYS A 166 -2.80 41.81 -7.02
C LYS A 166 -1.85 40.81 -6.33
N GLY A 167 -2.31 39.59 -6.08
CA GLY A 167 -1.48 38.58 -5.42
C GLY A 167 -2.12 37.21 -5.30
N ILE A 168 -1.50 36.34 -4.50
CA ILE A 168 -1.95 34.96 -4.29
C ILE A 168 -1.99 34.67 -2.79
N LEU A 169 -3.11 34.12 -2.32
CA LEU A 169 -3.22 33.51 -1.00
C LEU A 169 -3.17 31.98 -1.14
N ARG A 170 -2.51 31.32 -0.19
CA ARG A 170 -2.42 29.85 -0.13
C ARG A 170 -2.95 29.31 1.20
N LEU A 171 -3.47 28.09 1.15
CA LEU A 171 -3.85 27.28 2.30
C LEU A 171 -2.90 26.09 2.42
N THR A 172 -2.37 25.81 3.63
CA THR A 172 -1.53 24.61 3.83
C THR A 172 -2.38 23.36 4.08
N ALA A 173 -1.78 22.17 3.97
CA ALA A 173 -2.47 20.91 4.24
C ALA A 173 -2.94 20.76 5.70
N GLU A 174 -2.18 21.33 6.64
CA GLU A 174 -2.51 21.33 8.06
C GLU A 174 -3.68 22.28 8.33
N ASP A 175 -3.64 23.49 7.78
CA ASP A 175 -4.72 24.48 7.89
C ASP A 175 -6.03 23.97 7.30
N PHE A 176 -5.98 23.22 6.20
CA PHE A 176 -7.15 22.59 5.61
C PHE A 176 -7.78 21.52 6.52
N ILE A 177 -6.96 20.71 7.22
CA ILE A 177 -7.46 19.75 8.21
C ILE A 177 -8.11 20.47 9.38
N THR A 178 -7.48 21.54 9.88
CA THR A 178 -8.04 22.39 10.93
C THR A 178 -9.36 23.03 10.48
N GLN A 179 -9.45 23.50 9.23
CA GLN A 179 -10.68 24.05 8.64
C GLN A 179 -11.83 23.03 8.62
N ILE A 180 -11.57 21.77 8.23
CA ILE A 180 -12.62 20.72 8.28
C ILE A 180 -13.18 20.54 9.69
N GLN A 181 -12.36 20.73 10.73
CA GLN A 181 -12.81 20.64 12.12
C GLN A 181 -13.70 21.81 12.56
N THR A 182 -13.79 22.90 11.79
CA THR A 182 -14.64 24.06 12.06
C THR A 182 -16.05 23.96 11.48
N PHE A 183 -16.38 22.85 10.83
CA PHE A 183 -17.69 22.66 10.22
C PHE A 183 -18.78 22.53 11.30
N GLU A 184 -19.69 23.49 11.32
CA GLU A 184 -20.83 23.54 12.22
C GLU A 184 -22.12 23.35 11.43
N SER A 185 -23.01 22.48 11.91
CA SER A 185 -24.35 22.29 11.36
C SER A 185 -25.41 22.22 12.46
N ASN A 186 -26.57 22.83 12.21
CA ASN A 186 -27.70 22.84 13.14
C ASN A 186 -28.59 21.58 13.04
N GLY A 187 -28.18 20.56 12.27
CA GLY A 187 -28.93 19.32 12.10
C GLY A 187 -29.35 18.70 13.44
N THR A 188 -30.57 18.18 13.50
CA THR A 188 -31.18 17.69 14.74
C THR A 188 -30.61 16.36 15.22
N ASP A 189 -30.00 15.58 14.31
CA ASP A 189 -29.32 14.32 14.60
C ASP A 189 -27.97 14.22 13.88
N LEU A 190 -27.18 13.21 14.26
CA LEU A 190 -25.83 12.97 13.74
C LEU A 190 -25.82 12.67 12.23
N ALA A 191 -26.87 12.03 11.71
CA ALA A 191 -26.96 11.68 10.29
C ALA A 191 -27.21 12.93 9.43
N ALA A 192 -28.16 13.79 9.84
CA ALA A 192 -28.46 15.04 9.16
C ALA A 192 -27.26 16.02 9.16
N ARG A 193 -26.49 16.07 10.26
CA ARG A 193 -25.25 16.85 10.33
C ARG A 193 -24.18 16.32 9.37
N ALA A 194 -23.99 15.00 9.34
CA ALA A 194 -23.02 14.37 8.45
C ALA A 194 -23.41 14.51 6.97
N GLU A 195 -24.69 14.39 6.64
CA GLU A 195 -25.21 14.56 5.28
C GLU A 195 -25.04 16.00 4.78
N ALA A 196 -25.28 17.01 5.62
CA ALA A 196 -25.07 18.42 5.26
C ALA A 196 -23.60 18.72 4.92
N VAL A 197 -22.69 18.27 5.78
CA VAL A 197 -21.24 18.41 5.56
C VAL A 197 -20.80 17.63 4.31
N THR A 198 -21.34 16.43 4.10
CA THR A 198 -21.02 15.57 2.96
C THR A 198 -21.52 16.14 1.63
N SER A 199 -22.74 16.67 1.60
CA SER A 199 -23.35 17.24 0.40
C SER A 199 -22.64 18.51 -0.02
N PHE A 200 -22.32 19.40 0.93
CA PHE A 200 -21.50 20.57 0.68
C PHE A 200 -20.09 20.18 0.20
N GLY A 201 -19.43 19.22 0.85
CA GLY A 201 -18.08 18.78 0.51
C GLY A 201 -17.95 18.10 -0.86
N LYS A 202 -18.96 17.30 -1.27
CA LYS A 202 -19.03 16.70 -2.62
C LYS A 202 -19.13 17.75 -3.72
N ILE A 203 -19.84 18.85 -3.46
CA ILE A 203 -19.93 19.99 -4.37
C ILE A 203 -18.62 20.76 -4.32
N PHE A 204 -18.11 21.12 -3.14
CA PHE A 204 -16.89 21.92 -3.00
C PHE A 204 -15.65 21.27 -3.65
N MET A 205 -15.33 19.99 -3.41
CA MET A 205 -14.09 19.36 -3.91
C MET A 205 -14.18 17.84 -4.01
N GLY A 206 -14.98 17.34 -4.96
CA GLY A 206 -15.38 15.93 -5.10
C GLY A 206 -14.33 14.85 -4.78
N GLN A 207 -13.05 15.00 -5.14
CA GLN A 207 -12.02 13.98 -4.84
C GLN A 207 -11.30 14.16 -3.49
N LEU A 208 -11.01 15.39 -3.08
CA LEU A 208 -10.29 15.65 -1.83
C LEU A 208 -11.19 15.46 -0.62
N PHE A 209 -12.43 15.92 -0.68
CA PHE A 209 -13.39 15.70 0.41
C PHE A 209 -13.63 14.19 0.64
N GLN A 210 -13.76 13.41 -0.45
CA GLN A 210 -13.86 11.95 -0.38
C GLN A 210 -12.59 11.28 0.17
N ALA A 211 -11.40 11.87 0.00
CA ALA A 211 -10.14 11.30 0.47
C ALA A 211 -9.83 11.56 1.95
N TYR A 212 -10.36 12.64 2.53
CA TYR A 212 -10.04 13.09 3.90
C TYR A 212 -11.20 12.97 4.88
N PHE A 213 -12.45 13.24 4.47
CA PHE A 213 -13.60 13.22 5.38
C PHE A 213 -13.90 11.82 5.95
N PRO A 214 -13.88 10.72 5.15
CA PRO A 214 -14.01 9.38 5.70
C PRO A 214 -12.89 9.04 6.68
N ARG A 215 -11.67 9.55 6.50
CA ARG A 215 -10.54 9.24 7.38
C ARG A 215 -10.58 9.94 8.75
N LEU A 216 -11.31 11.04 8.86
CA LEU A 216 -11.51 11.79 10.10
C LEU A 216 -12.72 11.28 10.89
N THR A 217 -13.68 10.64 10.22
CA THR A 217 -14.96 10.20 10.79
C THR A 217 -15.13 8.68 10.86
N SER A 218 -14.34 7.90 10.12
CA SER A 218 -14.39 6.43 10.13
C SER A 218 -14.10 5.93 11.54
N ARG A 219 -15.14 5.46 12.21
CA ARG A 219 -15.02 4.68 13.44
C ARG A 219 -14.55 3.27 13.08
N GLU A 220 -13.86 2.67 14.03
CA GLU A 220 -12.97 1.53 13.87
C GLU A 220 -13.59 0.13 13.60
N PRO A 221 -14.83 -0.04 13.05
CA PRO A 221 -15.22 -1.33 12.43
C PRO A 221 -15.66 -1.30 10.95
N GLU A 222 -15.57 -0.19 10.21
CA GLU A 222 -15.84 -0.20 8.74
C GLU A 222 -14.74 -0.93 7.94
N LEU A 223 -13.59 -1.23 8.56
CA LEU A 223 -12.46 -1.97 7.96
C LEU A 223 -12.80 -3.43 7.62
N TRP A 224 -13.86 -3.99 8.22
CA TRP A 224 -14.32 -5.36 7.99
C TRP A 224 -15.45 -5.45 6.96
N GLU A 225 -16.05 -4.32 6.56
CA GLU A 225 -17.16 -4.27 5.61
C GLU A 225 -16.70 -4.46 4.14
N GLY A 226 -15.40 -4.31 3.87
CA GLY A 226 -14.78 -4.53 2.56
C GLY A 226 -14.23 -5.95 2.33
N VAL A 227 -14.46 -6.90 3.24
CA VAL A 227 -13.93 -8.26 3.14
C VAL A 227 -14.68 -9.04 2.06
N LYS A 228 -14.14 -9.03 0.83
CA LYS A 228 -14.72 -9.77 -0.30
C LYS A 228 -14.65 -11.29 -0.10
N TYR A 229 -13.61 -11.77 0.57
CA TYR A 229 -13.33 -13.19 0.74
C TYR A 229 -12.97 -13.48 2.19
N PRO A 230 -13.56 -14.53 2.80
CA PRO A 230 -13.14 -14.98 4.12
C PRO A 230 -11.65 -15.33 4.17
N VAL A 231 -11.04 -15.13 5.34
CA VAL A 231 -9.70 -15.62 5.65
C VAL A 231 -9.70 -17.16 5.55
N HIS A 232 -8.67 -17.75 4.96
CA HIS A 232 -8.54 -19.18 4.69
C HIS A 232 -9.60 -19.77 3.72
N THR A 233 -10.21 -18.92 2.87
CA THR A 233 -11.19 -19.38 1.87
C THR A 233 -10.58 -20.37 0.88
N LEU A 234 -11.37 -21.37 0.46
CA LEU A 234 -11.01 -22.33 -0.58
C LEU A 234 -11.67 -22.04 -1.93
N GLN A 235 -12.37 -20.91 -2.05
CA GLN A 235 -13.17 -20.56 -3.24
C GLN A 235 -12.34 -20.43 -4.53
N GLY A 236 -11.02 -20.26 -4.44
CA GLY A 236 -10.16 -20.16 -5.62
C GLY A 236 -9.85 -21.51 -6.28
N VAL A 237 -10.18 -22.64 -5.65
CA VAL A 237 -9.89 -23.97 -6.18
C VAL A 237 -11.18 -24.77 -6.34
N LYS A 238 -11.41 -25.27 -7.55
CA LYS A 238 -12.54 -26.12 -7.95
C LYS A 238 -12.13 -27.60 -8.01
N ALA A 239 -11.39 -28.04 -7.00
CA ALA A 239 -11.05 -29.45 -6.82
C ALA A 239 -12.30 -30.23 -6.37
N LYS A 240 -12.49 -31.48 -6.84
CA LYS A 240 -13.59 -32.33 -6.40
C LYS A 240 -13.44 -32.75 -4.94
N HIS A 241 -12.19 -32.92 -4.50
CA HIS A 241 -11.87 -33.33 -3.14
C HIS A 241 -10.82 -32.40 -2.55
N VAL A 242 -11.15 -31.76 -1.42
CA VAL A 242 -10.20 -30.97 -0.63
C VAL A 242 -10.13 -31.56 0.77
N ARG A 243 -8.92 -31.94 1.20
CA ARG A 243 -8.67 -32.57 2.50
C ARG A 243 -7.61 -31.80 3.27
N LEU A 244 -7.82 -31.67 4.57
CA LEU A 244 -6.85 -31.12 5.50
C LEU A 244 -6.24 -32.28 6.29
N HIS A 245 -4.93 -32.40 6.22
CA HIS A 245 -4.15 -33.41 6.92
C HIS A 245 -3.35 -32.74 8.04
N SER A 246 -3.18 -33.44 9.15
CA SER A 246 -2.36 -32.98 10.28
C SER A 246 -1.08 -33.81 10.36
N VAL A 247 0.04 -33.16 10.63
CA VAL A 247 1.33 -33.80 10.86
C VAL A 247 1.91 -33.27 12.16
N ASP A 248 2.11 -34.16 13.12
CA ASP A 248 2.74 -33.83 14.40
C ASP A 248 4.27 -33.82 14.23
N THR A 249 4.89 -32.72 14.65
CA THR A 249 6.35 -32.57 14.65
C THR A 249 6.93 -33.20 15.91
N ALA A 250 8.16 -33.70 15.82
CA ALA A 250 8.84 -34.31 16.96
C ALA A 250 9.08 -33.34 18.13
N ASP A 251 9.02 -32.04 17.88
CA ASP A 251 9.18 -30.96 18.86
C ASP A 251 7.83 -30.37 19.34
N GLY A 252 6.70 -31.02 19.06
CA GLY A 252 5.42 -30.78 19.73
C GLY A 252 4.48 -29.78 19.06
N LEU A 253 4.67 -29.47 17.77
CA LEU A 253 3.71 -28.71 16.97
C LEU A 253 2.85 -29.65 16.12
N THR A 254 1.65 -29.20 15.76
CA THR A 254 0.82 -29.86 14.73
C THR A 254 0.76 -28.94 13.52
N LEU A 255 1.30 -29.42 12.41
CA LEU A 255 1.27 -28.73 11.11
C LEU A 255 0.04 -29.16 10.31
N GLN A 256 -0.35 -28.30 9.38
CA GLN A 256 -1.45 -28.58 8.47
C GLN A 256 -0.93 -28.72 7.05
N ILE A 257 -1.43 -29.72 6.33
CA ILE A 257 -1.16 -29.91 4.90
C ILE A 257 -2.50 -29.98 4.18
N GLN A 258 -2.69 -29.09 3.21
CA GLN A 258 -3.91 -29.08 2.41
C GLN A 258 -3.69 -29.86 1.12
N ARG A 259 -4.56 -30.82 0.84
CA ARG A 259 -4.55 -31.64 -0.37
C ARG A 259 -5.74 -31.30 -1.24
N PHE A 260 -5.48 -30.97 -2.50
CA PHE A 260 -6.47 -30.65 -3.53
C PHE A 260 -6.40 -31.72 -4.62
N GLN A 261 -7.51 -32.40 -4.85
CA GLN A 261 -7.57 -33.50 -5.81
C GLN A 261 -8.73 -33.35 -6.79
N LYS A 262 -8.41 -33.63 -8.06
CA LYS A 262 -9.42 -33.76 -9.11
C LYS A 262 -10.13 -35.11 -9.03
N GLU A 263 -9.38 -36.17 -8.78
CA GLU A 263 -9.89 -37.54 -8.60
C GLU A 263 -9.20 -38.20 -7.41
N LEU A 264 -9.86 -39.18 -6.77
CA LEU A 264 -9.29 -39.94 -5.66
C LEU A 264 -8.30 -41.04 -6.11
N SER A 265 -8.19 -41.29 -7.42
CA SER A 265 -7.24 -42.25 -7.97
C SER A 265 -5.80 -41.84 -7.66
N PRO A 266 -4.92 -42.80 -7.31
CA PRO A 266 -3.51 -42.50 -7.06
C PRO A 266 -2.86 -41.77 -8.25
N SER A 267 -2.20 -40.65 -7.99
CA SER A 267 -1.41 -39.94 -9.00
C SER A 267 0.03 -40.42 -9.00
N LYS A 268 0.59 -40.64 -10.20
CA LYS A 268 2.02 -40.94 -10.36
C LYS A 268 2.91 -39.71 -10.17
N ASN A 269 2.36 -38.51 -10.30
CA ASN A 269 3.09 -37.25 -10.21
C ASN A 269 2.29 -36.27 -9.35
N VAL A 270 2.89 -35.84 -8.25
CA VAL A 270 2.22 -35.03 -7.23
C VAL A 270 2.94 -33.69 -7.11
N ILE A 271 2.18 -32.60 -7.11
CA ILE A 271 2.73 -31.27 -6.86
C ILE A 271 2.75 -31.02 -5.34
N VAL A 272 3.86 -30.52 -4.81
CA VAL A 272 3.98 -30.14 -3.39
C VAL A 272 4.44 -28.70 -3.29
N LEU A 273 3.64 -27.86 -2.65
CA LEU A 273 3.84 -26.42 -2.55
C LEU A 273 4.36 -26.03 -1.16
N PHE A 274 5.37 -25.15 -1.14
CA PHE A 274 5.91 -24.54 0.08
C PHE A 274 5.84 -23.02 0.00
N HIS A 275 5.05 -22.41 0.88
CA HIS A 275 4.88 -20.96 0.94
C HIS A 275 6.10 -20.25 1.56
N GLY A 276 6.18 -18.93 1.42
CA GLY A 276 7.20 -18.08 2.05
C GLY A 276 6.89 -17.76 3.52
N LEU A 277 7.88 -17.26 4.26
CA LEU A 277 7.67 -16.86 5.65
C LEU A 277 6.58 -15.78 5.73
N THR A 278 5.68 -15.88 6.73
CA THR A 278 4.48 -15.04 6.90
C THR A 278 3.41 -15.14 5.82
N THR A 279 3.53 -16.05 4.86
CA THR A 279 2.42 -16.42 3.97
C THR A 279 1.89 -17.80 4.37
N SER A 280 0.97 -18.37 3.62
CA SER A 280 0.36 -19.68 3.86
C SER A 280 -0.05 -20.31 2.54
N THR A 281 -0.73 -21.46 2.59
CA THR A 281 -1.47 -22.01 1.43
C THR A 281 -2.31 -20.96 0.70
N ASP A 282 -2.81 -19.92 1.39
CA ASP A 282 -3.68 -18.87 0.82
C ASP A 282 -3.05 -18.15 -0.38
N MET A 283 -1.73 -18.03 -0.44
CA MET A 283 -1.04 -17.41 -1.58
C MET A 283 -1.15 -18.23 -2.87
N PHE A 284 -1.45 -19.52 -2.77
CA PHE A 284 -1.51 -20.46 -3.90
C PHE A 284 -2.94 -20.76 -4.37
N ILE A 285 -3.96 -20.29 -3.65
CA ILE A 285 -5.38 -20.62 -3.86
C ILE A 285 -6.29 -19.40 -3.96
N MET A 286 -5.73 -18.26 -4.34
CA MET A 286 -6.43 -16.98 -4.37
C MET A 286 -7.64 -17.02 -5.33
N PRO A 287 -8.86 -16.63 -4.88
CA PRO A 287 -10.05 -16.62 -5.73
C PRO A 287 -10.12 -15.48 -6.75
N GLU A 288 -9.42 -14.37 -6.51
CA GLU A 288 -9.49 -13.16 -7.33
C GLU A 288 -8.79 -13.25 -8.70
N HIS A 289 -7.93 -14.24 -8.92
CA HIS A 289 -7.28 -14.50 -10.19
C HIS A 289 -6.92 -15.98 -10.35
N ALA A 290 -6.46 -16.38 -11.53
CA ALA A 290 -5.98 -17.74 -11.74
C ALA A 290 -4.80 -18.04 -10.82
N ASN A 291 -4.89 -19.13 -10.06
CA ASN A 291 -3.92 -19.53 -9.05
C ASN A 291 -3.23 -20.85 -9.42
N ILE A 292 -2.06 -21.09 -8.84
CA ILE A 292 -1.20 -22.21 -9.23
C ILE A 292 -1.83 -23.57 -8.95
N VAL A 293 -2.60 -23.71 -7.87
CA VAL A 293 -3.25 -24.99 -7.54
C VAL A 293 -4.28 -25.35 -8.60
N GLN A 294 -5.19 -24.42 -8.92
CA GLN A 294 -6.19 -24.63 -9.95
C GLN A 294 -5.54 -24.85 -11.32
N PHE A 295 -4.51 -24.05 -11.65
CA PHE A 295 -3.76 -24.20 -12.89
C PHE A 295 -3.17 -25.60 -13.05
N MET A 296 -2.57 -26.17 -12.00
CA MET A 296 -1.99 -27.52 -12.05
C MET A 296 -3.06 -28.60 -12.24
N LEU A 297 -4.20 -28.49 -11.54
CA LEU A 297 -5.35 -29.39 -11.68
C LEU A 297 -5.97 -29.35 -13.09
N ASP A 298 -5.99 -28.17 -13.72
CA ASP A 298 -6.48 -27.99 -15.08
C ASP A 298 -5.50 -28.53 -16.13
N ASN A 299 -4.21 -28.63 -15.78
CA ASN A 299 -3.13 -29.07 -16.68
C ASN A 299 -2.61 -30.49 -16.40
N GLY A 300 -3.45 -31.36 -15.83
CA GLY A 300 -3.20 -32.80 -15.76
C GLY A 300 -2.35 -33.27 -14.58
N TYR A 301 -2.26 -32.46 -13.52
CA TYR A 301 -1.77 -32.88 -12.20
C TYR A 301 -2.94 -33.01 -11.25
N ASP A 302 -3.48 -34.22 -11.11
CA ASP A 302 -4.73 -34.47 -10.37
C ASP A 302 -4.60 -34.42 -8.84
N ASP A 303 -3.38 -34.20 -8.32
CA ASP A 303 -3.08 -34.23 -6.89
C ASP A 303 -2.02 -33.16 -6.53
N VAL A 304 -2.46 -32.14 -5.80
CA VAL A 304 -1.66 -30.99 -5.38
C VAL A 304 -1.73 -30.84 -3.86
N TRP A 305 -0.57 -30.79 -3.22
CA TRP A 305 -0.44 -30.60 -1.78
C TRP A 305 0.18 -29.23 -1.49
N SER A 306 -0.27 -28.57 -0.43
CA SER A 306 0.31 -27.33 0.08
C SER A 306 0.61 -27.48 1.56
N VAL A 307 1.87 -27.27 1.94
CA VAL A 307 2.37 -27.50 3.30
C VAL A 307 2.42 -26.18 4.05
N ASP A 308 1.55 -26.03 5.06
CA ASP A 308 1.58 -24.92 6.02
C ASP A 308 2.55 -25.26 7.18
N TRP A 309 3.86 -25.15 6.88
CA TRP A 309 4.95 -25.33 7.85
C TRP A 309 4.92 -24.25 8.93
N ARG A 310 5.72 -24.36 10.00
CA ARG A 310 5.52 -23.57 11.23
C ARG A 310 5.58 -22.05 11.07
N GLY A 311 6.17 -21.53 10.00
CA GLY A 311 6.18 -20.09 9.68
C GLY A 311 4.94 -19.61 8.91
N SER A 312 3.92 -20.45 8.77
CA SER A 312 2.64 -20.10 8.13
C SER A 312 1.92 -19.01 8.92
N SER A 313 1.30 -18.08 8.21
CA SER A 313 0.41 -17.05 8.80
C SER A 313 -0.83 -17.63 9.48
N ARG A 314 -1.16 -18.91 9.20
CA ARG A 314 -2.27 -19.64 9.82
C ARG A 314 -1.97 -20.05 11.27
N HIS A 315 -0.70 -20.01 11.68
CA HIS A 315 -0.27 -20.43 13.01
C HIS A 315 -0.11 -19.23 13.95
N SER A 316 -0.96 -19.15 14.98
CA SER A 316 -1.01 -18.00 15.90
C SER A 316 0.22 -17.86 16.80
N TYR A 317 0.96 -18.94 17.06
CA TYR A 317 2.19 -18.88 17.85
C TYR A 317 3.30 -18.03 17.19
N ASN A 318 3.19 -17.72 15.90
CA ASN A 318 4.09 -16.76 15.25
C ASN A 318 3.87 -15.32 15.73
N LEU A 319 2.77 -15.05 16.45
CA LEU A 319 2.49 -13.79 17.13
C LEU A 319 3.04 -13.75 18.56
N GLU A 320 3.88 -14.71 18.94
CA GLU A 320 4.56 -14.74 20.24
C GLU A 320 6.08 -14.87 20.05
N PRO A 321 6.91 -14.38 21.00
CA PRO A 321 8.34 -14.61 20.96
C PRO A 321 8.66 -16.10 21.06
N HIS A 322 9.40 -16.63 20.09
CA HIS A 322 9.81 -18.03 20.07
C HIS A 322 11.25 -18.18 19.61
N SER A 323 11.83 -19.36 19.85
CA SER A 323 13.21 -19.67 19.46
C SER A 323 13.35 -20.55 18.21
N PHE A 324 12.24 -20.79 17.49
CA PHE A 324 12.23 -21.54 16.24
C PHE A 324 13.16 -20.94 15.19
N SER A 325 13.90 -21.80 14.52
CA SER A 325 14.89 -21.50 13.50
C SER A 325 14.53 -22.25 12.21
N LEU A 326 15.09 -21.79 11.08
CA LEU A 326 14.99 -22.52 9.81
C LEU A 326 15.59 -23.94 9.86
N ASP A 327 16.47 -24.25 10.82
CA ASP A 327 16.93 -25.63 11.06
C ASP A 327 15.79 -26.50 11.60
N ASP A 328 15.03 -25.95 12.56
CA ASP A 328 13.86 -26.62 13.12
C ASP A 328 12.81 -26.86 12.02
N VAL A 329 12.59 -25.88 11.14
CA VAL A 329 11.68 -26.03 10.00
C VAL A 329 12.15 -27.16 9.07
N ALA A 330 13.41 -27.12 8.64
CA ALA A 330 13.96 -28.12 7.72
C ALA A 330 13.86 -29.55 8.31
N ARG A 331 14.16 -29.71 9.60
CA ARG A 331 14.22 -31.01 10.29
C ARG A 331 12.87 -31.53 10.76
N HIS A 332 12.08 -30.67 11.39
CA HIS A 332 10.88 -31.07 12.13
C HIS A 332 9.59 -30.82 11.36
N ASP A 333 9.63 -29.99 10.30
CA ASP A 333 8.44 -29.69 9.50
C ASP A 333 8.53 -30.34 8.13
N ILE A 334 9.52 -29.93 7.32
CA ILE A 334 9.57 -30.30 5.91
C ILE A 334 9.80 -31.80 5.75
N GLN A 335 10.74 -32.38 6.50
CA GLN A 335 11.03 -33.82 6.42
C GLN A 335 9.80 -34.67 6.81
N PRO A 336 9.15 -34.49 7.98
CA PRO A 336 7.95 -35.26 8.31
C PRO A 336 6.77 -35.02 7.37
N CYS A 337 6.60 -33.80 6.83
CA CYS A 337 5.56 -33.53 5.84
C CYS A 337 5.80 -34.29 4.54
N LEU A 338 7.05 -34.38 4.08
CA LEU A 338 7.40 -35.19 2.90
C LEU A 338 7.22 -36.70 3.18
N ASP A 339 7.61 -37.19 4.37
CA ASP A 339 7.34 -38.59 4.77
C ASP A 339 5.84 -38.91 4.78
N TYR A 340 5.03 -37.97 5.27
CA TYR A 340 3.59 -38.08 5.26
C TYR A 340 3.05 -38.19 3.83
N ILE A 341 3.44 -37.27 2.94
CA ILE A 341 2.98 -37.25 1.54
C ILE A 341 3.43 -38.50 0.79
N GLU A 342 4.65 -38.98 1.00
CA GLU A 342 5.15 -40.22 0.38
C GLU A 342 4.35 -41.45 0.81
N ARG A 343 3.95 -41.52 2.09
CA ARG A 343 3.09 -42.61 2.59
C ARG A 343 1.68 -42.55 1.99
N GLU A 344 1.14 -41.35 1.81
CA GLU A 344 -0.19 -41.14 1.21
C GLU A 344 -0.18 -41.28 -0.32
N CYS A 345 0.99 -41.17 -0.95
CA CYS A 345 1.19 -41.24 -2.40
C CYS A 345 2.35 -42.20 -2.75
N PRO A 346 2.25 -43.49 -2.39
CA PRO A 346 3.35 -44.42 -2.53
C PRO A 346 3.79 -44.57 -3.99
N GLY A 347 5.10 -44.40 -4.23
CA GLY A 347 5.70 -44.51 -5.56
C GLY A 347 5.55 -43.27 -6.46
N ALA A 348 4.81 -42.25 -6.04
CA ALA A 348 4.65 -41.03 -6.81
C ALA A 348 5.97 -40.23 -6.92
N GLY A 349 6.16 -39.56 -8.05
CA GLY A 349 7.17 -38.52 -8.23
C GLY A 349 6.68 -37.21 -7.63
N LEU A 350 7.41 -36.68 -6.64
CA LEU A 350 7.09 -35.41 -6.01
C LEU A 350 7.75 -34.26 -6.75
N HIS A 351 6.96 -33.30 -7.22
CA HIS A 351 7.43 -32.08 -7.83
C HIS A 351 7.25 -30.93 -6.85
N LEU A 352 8.37 -30.46 -6.28
CA LEU A 352 8.35 -29.43 -5.25
C LEU A 352 8.35 -28.05 -5.91
N ILE A 353 7.45 -27.16 -5.47
CA ILE A 353 7.45 -25.74 -5.85
C ILE A 353 7.51 -24.92 -4.56
N ALA A 354 8.62 -24.24 -4.35
CA ALA A 354 8.92 -23.56 -3.11
C ALA A 354 9.17 -22.06 -3.34
N HIS A 355 8.59 -21.23 -2.48
CA HIS A 355 8.70 -19.77 -2.57
C HIS A 355 9.45 -19.17 -1.38
N CYS A 356 10.36 -18.23 -1.65
CA CYS A 356 11.03 -17.42 -0.63
C CYS A 356 11.71 -18.29 0.44
N VAL A 357 11.49 -18.04 1.73
CA VAL A 357 12.03 -18.84 2.83
C VAL A 357 11.61 -20.31 2.73
N GLY A 358 10.44 -20.61 2.14
CA GLY A 358 10.02 -21.97 1.78
C GLY A 358 11.03 -22.68 0.87
N GLY A 359 11.63 -21.94 -0.07
CA GLY A 359 12.72 -22.42 -0.92
C GLY A 359 13.99 -22.74 -0.15
N ILE A 360 14.37 -21.88 0.80
CA ILE A 360 15.51 -22.08 1.69
C ILE A 360 15.31 -23.37 2.50
N VAL A 361 14.19 -23.51 3.22
CA VAL A 361 13.96 -24.64 4.12
C VAL A 361 13.72 -25.96 3.37
N ALA A 362 13.11 -25.93 2.18
CA ALA A 362 12.99 -27.11 1.33
C ALA A 362 14.37 -27.60 0.86
N MET A 363 15.24 -26.69 0.44
CA MET A 363 16.61 -27.05 0.05
C MET A 363 17.45 -27.48 1.26
N MET A 364 17.31 -26.84 2.43
CA MET A 364 17.98 -27.26 3.67
C MET A 364 17.55 -28.68 4.06
N ALA A 365 16.25 -28.99 3.97
CA ALA A 365 15.74 -30.32 4.24
C ALA A 365 16.40 -31.35 3.31
N LEU A 366 16.39 -31.13 1.99
CA LEU A 366 17.04 -32.04 1.03
C LEU A 366 18.57 -32.14 1.20
N ALA A 367 19.20 -31.06 1.66
CA ALA A 367 20.61 -31.05 2.05
C ALA A 367 20.86 -31.86 3.32
N MET A 368 19.89 -32.07 4.20
CA MET A 368 20.00 -32.99 5.33
C MET A 368 19.73 -34.43 4.88
N THR A 369 18.59 -34.66 4.24
CA THR A 369 18.12 -35.99 3.84
C THR A 369 17.63 -35.94 2.39
N PRO A 370 18.45 -36.41 1.43
CA PRO A 370 18.04 -36.57 0.04
C PRO A 370 16.86 -37.53 -0.10
N ARG A 371 16.00 -37.26 -1.07
CA ARG A 371 14.81 -38.06 -1.33
C ARG A 371 14.76 -38.45 -2.79
N SER A 372 14.77 -39.75 -3.06
CA SER A 372 14.61 -40.30 -4.41
C SER A 372 13.20 -40.13 -4.95
N SER A 373 12.20 -39.90 -4.10
CA SER A 373 10.81 -39.58 -4.47
C SER A 373 10.68 -38.23 -5.18
N VAL A 374 11.60 -37.28 -4.91
CA VAL A 374 11.57 -35.93 -5.51
C VAL A 374 11.98 -36.03 -6.97
N ALA A 375 11.04 -35.79 -7.87
CA ALA A 375 11.24 -35.83 -9.32
C ALA A 375 11.82 -34.51 -9.85
N SER A 376 11.39 -33.37 -9.29
CA SER A 376 11.97 -32.06 -9.62
C SER A 376 11.71 -31.05 -8.50
N ILE A 377 12.52 -29.99 -8.46
CA ILE A 377 12.36 -28.88 -7.51
C ILE A 377 12.40 -27.54 -8.24
N THR A 378 11.44 -26.67 -7.93
CA THR A 378 11.36 -25.29 -8.39
C THR A 378 11.49 -24.37 -7.18
N VAL A 379 12.44 -23.43 -7.20
CA VAL A 379 12.68 -22.49 -6.10
C VAL A 379 12.58 -21.07 -6.61
N ASN A 380 11.59 -20.34 -6.10
CA ASN A 380 11.34 -18.95 -6.45
C ASN A 380 11.95 -17.98 -5.42
N SER A 381 12.52 -16.89 -5.94
CA SER A 381 13.10 -15.73 -5.26
C SER A 381 14.38 -15.95 -4.46
N VAL A 382 14.48 -17.00 -3.63
CA VAL A 382 15.69 -17.29 -2.85
C VAL A 382 15.81 -18.77 -2.47
N GLY A 383 17.03 -19.31 -2.57
CA GLY A 383 17.43 -20.62 -2.05
C GLY A 383 18.60 -20.50 -1.06
N LEU A 384 19.55 -21.43 -1.10
CA LEU A 384 20.65 -21.54 -0.12
C LEU A 384 21.72 -20.42 -0.16
N LEU A 385 21.53 -19.39 -0.99
CA LEU A 385 22.39 -18.20 -1.06
C LEU A 385 21.55 -16.94 -0.89
N PRO A 386 21.07 -16.64 0.33
CA PRO A 386 20.30 -15.41 0.58
C PRO A 386 21.18 -14.18 0.37
N LYS A 387 20.68 -13.23 -0.43
CA LYS A 387 21.31 -11.94 -0.69
C LYS A 387 20.29 -10.82 -0.58
N VAL A 388 20.69 -9.70 0.00
CA VAL A 388 19.80 -8.54 0.22
C VAL A 388 20.49 -7.26 -0.25
N SER A 389 19.72 -6.20 -0.49
CA SER A 389 20.26 -4.87 -0.77
C SER A 389 21.02 -4.29 0.45
N LEU A 390 21.84 -3.26 0.23
CA LEU A 390 22.57 -2.59 1.32
C LEU A 390 21.63 -2.09 2.42
N TRP A 391 20.52 -1.44 2.06
CA TRP A 391 19.56 -0.93 3.05
C TRP A 391 18.84 -2.06 3.78
N SER A 392 18.45 -3.13 3.07
CA SER A 392 17.89 -4.33 3.71
C SER A 392 18.89 -5.00 4.66
N ASN A 393 20.19 -4.95 4.36
CA ASN A 393 21.24 -5.48 5.23
C ASN A 393 21.34 -4.67 6.54
N ILE A 394 21.38 -3.34 6.45
CA ILE A 394 21.37 -2.48 7.66
C ILE A 394 20.12 -2.77 8.49
N LYS A 395 18.97 -2.84 7.83
CA LYS A 395 17.67 -3.06 8.48
C LYS A 395 17.60 -4.42 9.18
N ILE A 396 18.02 -5.52 8.55
CA ILE A 396 17.91 -6.85 9.19
C ILE A 396 18.81 -6.99 10.43
N HIS A 397 19.94 -6.27 10.47
CA HIS A 397 20.81 -6.20 11.64
C HIS A 397 20.22 -5.35 12.77
N CYS A 398 19.62 -4.20 12.44
CA CYS A 398 19.10 -3.28 13.45
C CYS A 398 17.68 -3.64 13.94
N ALA A 399 16.84 -4.25 13.09
CA ALA A 399 15.42 -4.46 13.36
C ALA A 399 15.16 -5.28 14.63
N PRO A 400 15.84 -6.42 14.91
CA PRO A 400 15.61 -7.17 16.14
C PRO A 400 15.85 -6.35 17.41
N PHE A 401 16.92 -5.56 17.43
CA PHE A 401 17.22 -4.67 18.56
C PHE A 401 16.17 -3.57 18.69
N LEU A 402 15.88 -2.85 17.60
CA LEU A 402 14.92 -1.75 17.61
C LEU A 402 13.53 -2.23 18.04
N VAL A 403 13.03 -3.30 17.44
CA VAL A 403 11.67 -3.79 17.68
C VAL A 403 11.53 -4.40 19.08
N GLU A 404 12.42 -5.30 19.49
CA GLU A 404 12.26 -6.00 20.78
C GLU A 404 12.82 -5.22 21.99
N LYS A 405 13.94 -4.47 21.83
CA LYS A 405 14.60 -3.80 22.97
C LYS A 405 14.15 -2.36 23.15
N ILE A 406 13.92 -1.63 22.06
CA ILE A 406 13.50 -0.23 22.12
C ILE A 406 11.97 -0.14 22.12
N LEU A 407 11.32 -0.68 21.08
CA LEU A 407 9.85 -0.60 20.95
C LEU A 407 9.11 -1.61 21.82
N ARG A 408 9.80 -2.65 22.32
CA ARG A 408 9.24 -3.72 23.16
C ARG A 408 8.10 -4.50 22.50
N TYR A 409 8.19 -4.70 21.18
CA TYR A 409 7.18 -5.45 20.43
C TYR A 409 7.56 -6.93 20.35
N PRO A 410 6.65 -7.86 20.67
CA PRO A 410 6.90 -9.30 20.59
C PRO A 410 6.98 -9.82 19.15
N TYR A 411 6.29 -9.15 18.23
CA TYR A 411 6.23 -9.49 16.81
C TYR A 411 5.97 -8.23 15.98
N VAL A 412 6.10 -8.36 14.66
CA VAL A 412 5.64 -7.36 13.68
C VAL A 412 4.60 -8.00 12.77
N SER A 413 3.56 -7.24 12.39
CA SER A 413 2.47 -7.77 11.56
C SER A 413 1.87 -6.70 10.65
N PRO A 414 1.51 -7.05 9.40
CA PRO A 414 0.79 -6.14 8.51
C PRO A 414 -0.62 -5.79 9.00
N ARG A 415 -1.15 -6.51 10.00
CA ARG A 415 -2.44 -6.23 10.64
C ARG A 415 -2.38 -5.14 11.72
N MET A 416 -1.19 -4.75 12.20
CA MET A 416 -1.04 -3.74 13.26
C MET A 416 -1.78 -2.40 12.98
N PRO A 417 -1.80 -1.86 11.74
CA PRO A 417 -2.56 -0.66 11.41
C PRO A 417 -4.08 -0.76 11.58
N TYR A 418 -4.60 -1.99 11.63
CA TYR A 418 -6.04 -2.32 11.66
C TYR A 418 -6.53 -2.69 13.06
N PHE A 419 -5.64 -2.75 14.05
CA PHE A 419 -6.03 -3.05 15.43
C PHE A 419 -6.94 -1.94 16.01
N PRO A 420 -7.92 -2.29 16.87
CA PRO A 420 -8.87 -1.34 17.44
C PRO A 420 -8.21 -0.41 18.46
N GLY A 421 -8.71 0.82 18.57
CA GLY A 421 -8.27 1.83 19.53
C GLY A 421 -6.83 2.31 19.32
N LEU A 422 -6.24 2.83 20.40
CA LEU A 422 -4.83 3.18 20.50
C LEU A 422 -3.98 1.93 20.80
N SER A 423 -3.98 0.98 19.87
CA SER A 423 -3.28 -0.29 20.00
C SER A 423 -1.78 -0.17 19.73
N LEU A 424 -1.02 -1.11 20.32
CA LEU A 424 0.42 -1.24 20.13
C LEU A 424 0.76 -1.41 18.63
N GLY A 425 1.74 -0.65 18.14
CA GLY A 425 2.19 -0.70 16.74
C GLY A 425 1.33 0.05 15.73
N LYS A 426 0.12 0.52 16.09
CA LYS A 426 -0.76 1.24 15.15
C LYS A 426 -0.18 2.58 14.70
N TRP A 427 0.58 3.25 15.56
CA TRP A 427 1.26 4.51 15.21
C TRP A 427 2.26 4.34 14.06
N LEU A 428 2.81 3.13 13.85
CA LEU A 428 3.71 2.84 12.73
C LEU A 428 3.01 3.12 11.39
N ARG A 429 1.69 2.98 11.30
CA ARG A 429 0.91 3.39 10.12
C ARG A 429 1.20 4.83 9.73
N TYR A 430 1.15 5.75 10.69
CA TYR A 430 1.33 7.18 10.45
C TYR A 430 2.79 7.50 10.10
N ALA A 431 3.74 6.88 10.82
CA ALA A 431 5.16 7.04 10.54
C ALA A 431 5.53 6.54 9.14
N LEU A 432 5.07 5.34 8.76
CA LEU A 432 5.36 4.74 7.46
C LEU A 432 4.71 5.51 6.30
N ARG A 433 3.53 6.09 6.49
CA ARG A 433 2.87 6.92 5.47
C ARG A 433 3.68 8.16 5.07
N ILE A 434 4.62 8.62 5.90
CA ILE A 434 5.53 9.72 5.54
C ILE A 434 6.46 9.29 4.40
N PHE A 435 6.94 8.05 4.46
CA PHE A 435 7.93 7.48 3.52
C PHE A 435 7.30 6.70 2.38
N HIS A 436 6.07 6.20 2.56
CA HIS A 436 5.33 5.43 1.57
C HIS A 436 4.17 6.25 1.00
N ARG A 437 4.32 6.67 -0.26
CA ARG A 437 3.35 7.48 -1.03
C ARG A 437 2.82 6.75 -2.26
N GLU A 438 3.33 5.56 -2.54
CA GLU A 438 2.99 4.74 -3.70
C GLU A 438 1.57 4.17 -3.64
N CYS A 439 0.98 4.04 -2.45
CA CYS A 439 -0.42 3.63 -2.27
C CYS A 439 -0.99 4.13 -0.93
N SER A 440 -2.27 3.85 -0.67
CA SER A 440 -2.90 4.17 0.61
C SER A 440 -3.11 2.96 1.53
N ASN A 441 -2.69 1.76 1.13
CA ASN A 441 -2.91 0.55 1.93
C ASN A 441 -1.84 0.44 3.02
N PRO A 442 -2.20 0.55 4.31
CA PRO A 442 -1.21 0.54 5.38
C PRO A 442 -0.57 -0.83 5.60
N ALA A 443 -1.22 -1.93 5.24
CA ALA A 443 -0.59 -3.25 5.26
C ALA A 443 0.52 -3.35 4.21
N CYS A 444 0.38 -2.69 3.06
CA CYS A 444 1.40 -2.67 2.01
C CYS A 444 2.68 -2.02 2.53
N HIS A 445 2.51 -0.89 3.22
CA HIS A 445 3.61 -0.17 3.85
C HIS A 445 4.24 -1.00 4.96
N MET A 446 3.42 -1.69 5.77
CA MET A 446 3.93 -2.59 6.82
C MET A 446 4.73 -3.77 6.25
N ILE A 447 4.29 -4.38 5.15
CA ILE A 447 5.02 -5.48 4.49
C ILE A 447 6.40 -4.98 4.01
N SER A 448 6.45 -3.79 3.40
CA SER A 448 7.70 -3.16 2.99
C SER A 448 8.60 -2.87 4.21
N PHE A 449 8.01 -2.36 5.30
CA PHE A 449 8.68 -2.18 6.59
C PHE A 449 9.14 -3.49 7.23
N MET A 450 8.50 -4.64 6.97
CA MET A 450 8.96 -5.93 7.50
C MET A 450 10.12 -6.48 6.66
N TRP A 451 9.99 -6.51 5.33
CA TRP A 451 10.80 -7.44 4.52
C TRP A 451 11.76 -6.82 3.51
N GLY A 452 11.77 -5.50 3.29
CA GLY A 452 12.72 -4.92 2.34
C GLY A 452 12.89 -3.41 2.40
N ALA A 453 13.36 -2.84 1.29
CA ALA A 453 13.81 -1.46 1.16
C ALA A 453 13.01 -0.64 0.13
N GLY A 454 11.98 -1.22 -0.50
CA GLY A 454 11.25 -0.62 -1.62
C GLY A 454 9.85 -0.13 -1.29
N SER A 455 9.25 0.55 -2.28
CA SER A 455 7.93 1.19 -2.24
C SER A 455 7.05 0.73 -3.42
N PRO A 456 6.51 -0.51 -3.40
CA PRO A 456 6.58 -1.49 -2.32
C PRO A 456 7.74 -2.49 -2.52
N ALA A 457 8.12 -3.20 -1.44
CA ALA A 457 9.26 -4.12 -1.48
C ALA A 457 8.92 -5.53 -2.00
N ALA A 458 7.70 -5.99 -1.76
CA ALA A 458 7.34 -7.40 -1.96
C ALA A 458 6.76 -7.72 -3.34
N TYR A 459 6.23 -6.74 -4.07
CA TYR A 459 5.48 -6.94 -5.31
C TYR A 459 5.55 -5.69 -6.19
N SER A 460 5.13 -5.80 -7.45
CA SER A 460 4.82 -4.64 -8.29
C SER A 460 3.33 -4.31 -8.18
N HIS A 461 2.99 -3.04 -7.91
CA HIS A 461 1.59 -2.62 -7.91
C HIS A 461 0.90 -2.85 -9.26
N ALA A 462 1.64 -2.81 -10.37
CA ALA A 462 1.09 -3.07 -11.70
C ALA A 462 0.63 -4.52 -11.88
N ASN A 463 1.21 -5.46 -11.13
CA ASN A 463 0.88 -6.88 -11.20
C ASN A 463 -0.19 -7.30 -10.18
N MET A 464 -0.60 -6.39 -9.29
CA MET A 464 -1.52 -6.72 -8.20
C MET A 464 -2.95 -6.37 -8.60
N SER A 465 -3.85 -7.36 -8.50
CA SER A 465 -5.27 -7.06 -8.59
C SER A 465 -5.67 -6.15 -7.42
N ARG A 466 -6.67 -5.28 -7.64
CA ARG A 466 -7.18 -4.42 -6.58
C ARG A 466 -7.66 -5.24 -5.37
N VAL A 467 -8.30 -6.38 -5.61
CA VAL A 467 -8.78 -7.27 -4.55
C VAL A 467 -7.61 -7.83 -3.75
N THR A 468 -6.58 -8.36 -4.42
CA THR A 468 -5.37 -8.86 -3.77
C THR A 468 -4.75 -7.78 -2.92
N HIS A 469 -4.55 -6.59 -3.50
CA HIS A 469 -3.93 -5.46 -2.84
C HIS A 469 -4.69 -5.03 -1.59
N ASP A 470 -6.02 -4.93 -1.65
CA ASP A 470 -6.85 -4.49 -0.53
C ASP A 470 -6.82 -5.51 0.64
N ARG A 471 -6.67 -6.80 0.34
CA ARG A 471 -6.67 -7.89 1.33
C ARG A 471 -5.29 -8.46 1.70
N ILE A 472 -4.19 -7.82 1.33
CA ILE A 472 -2.83 -8.29 1.70
C ILE A 472 -2.65 -8.53 3.21
N HIS A 473 -3.40 -7.83 4.07
CA HIS A 473 -3.38 -8.06 5.50
C HIS A 473 -3.93 -9.44 5.90
N ASP A 474 -4.73 -10.08 5.05
CA ASP A 474 -5.19 -11.46 5.19
C ASP A 474 -4.15 -12.47 4.72
N LEU A 475 -3.48 -12.15 3.61
CA LEU A 475 -2.53 -13.04 2.93
C LEU A 475 -1.16 -13.08 3.63
N PHE A 476 -0.82 -12.02 4.37
CA PHE A 476 0.40 -11.93 5.15
C PHE A 476 0.12 -11.92 6.66
N GLY A 477 0.84 -12.75 7.40
CA GLY A 477 0.80 -12.88 8.85
C GLY A 477 1.86 -12.04 9.56
N GLY A 478 1.77 -12.03 10.89
CA GLY A 478 2.85 -11.54 11.73
C GLY A 478 3.91 -12.60 11.98
N THR A 479 5.07 -12.18 12.48
CA THR A 479 6.12 -13.10 12.92
C THR A 479 6.98 -12.49 14.01
N SER A 480 7.47 -13.35 14.90
CA SER A 480 8.60 -13.03 15.76
C SER A 480 9.88 -12.79 14.94
N LEU A 481 10.89 -12.20 15.57
CA LEU A 481 12.14 -11.81 14.90
C LEU A 481 13.21 -12.91 14.90
N ASN A 482 12.92 -14.10 15.43
CA ASN A 482 13.95 -15.15 15.48
C ASN A 482 14.30 -15.70 14.08
N TYR A 483 13.33 -15.79 13.17
CA TYR A 483 13.64 -16.10 11.76
C TYR A 483 14.51 -15.04 11.10
N HIS A 484 14.32 -13.75 11.45
CA HIS A 484 15.17 -12.67 10.94
C HIS A 484 16.63 -12.85 11.38
N ARG A 485 16.85 -13.22 12.64
CA ARG A 485 18.20 -13.49 13.16
C ARG A 485 18.88 -14.62 12.40
N HIS A 486 18.14 -15.68 12.07
CA HIS A 486 18.71 -16.79 11.30
C HIS A 486 19.04 -16.35 9.87
N ILE A 487 18.14 -15.64 9.18
CA ILE A 487 18.43 -15.10 7.84
C ILE A 487 19.61 -14.12 7.88
N CYS A 488 19.71 -13.27 8.90
CA CYS A 488 20.86 -12.37 9.12
C CYS A 488 22.17 -13.17 9.19
N LYS A 489 22.21 -14.22 10.02
CA LYS A 489 23.37 -15.12 10.14
C LYS A 489 23.75 -15.77 8.80
N MET A 490 22.78 -16.11 7.97
CA MET A 490 23.04 -16.66 6.62
C MET A 490 23.58 -15.62 5.64
N ILE A 491 23.07 -14.37 5.71
CA ILE A 491 23.56 -13.25 4.90
C ILE A 491 25.02 -12.95 5.25
N ASP A 492 25.36 -12.91 6.54
CA ASP A 492 26.73 -12.65 7.02
C ASP A 492 27.71 -13.74 6.58
N ALA A 493 27.25 -14.99 6.57
CA ALA A 493 28.04 -16.10 6.07
C ALA A 493 28.10 -16.16 4.53
N GLY A 494 27.22 -15.42 3.85
CA GLY A 494 27.04 -15.49 2.41
C GLY A 494 26.46 -16.81 1.90
N HIS A 495 25.90 -17.65 2.78
CA HIS A 495 25.26 -18.93 2.45
C HIS A 495 24.37 -19.44 3.59
N ALA A 496 23.47 -20.36 3.28
CA ALA A 496 22.65 -21.04 4.28
C ALA A 496 23.51 -21.90 5.22
N ARG A 497 23.44 -21.59 6.51
CA ARG A 497 24.19 -22.23 7.60
C ARG A 497 23.28 -22.34 8.83
N PRO A 498 23.59 -23.22 9.80
CA PRO A 498 22.70 -23.43 10.94
C PRO A 498 22.72 -22.25 11.93
N MET A 499 21.60 -22.04 12.61
CA MET A 499 21.41 -20.99 13.61
C MET A 499 22.28 -21.24 14.83
N ARG A 500 22.33 -22.51 15.26
CA ARG A 500 23.14 -23.01 16.37
C ARG A 500 24.13 -24.03 15.83
N ASP A 501 25.38 -23.93 16.27
CA ASP A 501 26.42 -24.88 15.85
C ASP A 501 26.21 -26.19 16.62
N GLN A 502 25.34 -27.05 16.10
CA GLN A 502 25.05 -28.39 16.63
C GLN A 502 25.55 -29.45 15.64
N SER A 503 26.04 -30.58 16.16
CA SER A 503 26.66 -31.65 15.36
C SER A 503 25.68 -32.37 14.42
N ASN A 504 24.37 -32.23 14.62
CA ASN A 504 23.31 -32.90 13.87
C ASN A 504 22.81 -32.10 12.65
N PHE A 505 23.34 -30.91 12.39
CA PHE A 505 23.01 -30.10 11.21
C PHE A 505 24.22 -29.94 10.29
N PRO A 506 24.01 -29.92 8.96
CA PRO A 506 25.02 -29.47 8.00
C PRO A 506 25.60 -28.12 8.41
N GLN A 507 26.93 -28.02 8.50
CA GLN A 507 27.58 -26.74 8.82
C GLN A 507 27.48 -25.75 7.66
N ASN A 508 27.38 -26.26 6.43
CA ASN A 508 27.18 -25.48 5.22
C ASN A 508 26.15 -26.20 4.32
N TYR A 509 24.88 -25.81 4.45
CA TYR A 509 23.79 -26.43 3.69
C TYR A 509 23.99 -26.31 2.17
N LEU A 510 24.62 -25.24 1.68
CA LEU A 510 24.89 -25.05 0.26
C LEU A 510 25.86 -26.10 -0.28
N LEU A 511 26.97 -26.34 0.42
CA LEU A 511 27.95 -27.35 0.01
C LEU A 511 27.36 -28.75 0.09
N ASP A 512 26.74 -29.09 1.23
CA ASP A 512 26.05 -30.37 1.41
C ASP A 512 25.01 -30.63 0.32
N TYR A 513 24.20 -29.62 -0.03
CA TYR A 513 23.24 -29.72 -1.14
C TYR A 513 23.92 -29.91 -2.50
N SER A 514 25.03 -29.19 -2.72
CA SER A 514 25.75 -29.19 -4.00
C SER A 514 26.51 -30.49 -4.28
N ASP A 515 27.03 -31.14 -3.23
CA ASP A 515 27.82 -32.36 -3.34
C ASP A 515 26.94 -33.62 -3.50
N LYS A 516 25.62 -33.48 -3.31
CA LYS A 516 24.64 -34.56 -3.46
C LYS A 516 24.08 -34.59 -4.88
N ASN A 517 23.91 -35.79 -5.46
CA ASN A 517 23.25 -35.98 -6.76
C ASN A 517 21.72 -35.85 -6.60
N LEU A 518 21.24 -34.61 -6.44
CA LEU A 518 19.85 -34.28 -6.21
C LEU A 518 19.08 -34.07 -7.51
N SER A 519 17.76 -34.07 -7.38
CA SER A 519 16.79 -33.92 -8.47
C SER A 519 17.01 -32.64 -9.31
N PRO A 520 16.54 -32.62 -10.56
CA PRO A 520 16.50 -31.43 -11.41
C PRO A 520 15.99 -30.19 -10.68
N LEU A 521 16.70 -29.07 -10.84
CA LEU A 521 16.44 -27.82 -10.13
C LEU A 521 16.14 -26.67 -11.09
N TYR A 522 15.01 -26.01 -10.90
CA TYR A 522 14.66 -24.77 -11.57
C TYR A 522 14.67 -23.60 -10.60
N LEU A 523 15.59 -22.67 -10.81
CA LEU A 523 15.70 -21.43 -10.05
C LEU A 523 15.00 -20.30 -10.80
N LEU A 524 14.14 -19.55 -10.13
CA LEU A 524 13.51 -18.37 -10.72
C LEU A 524 13.38 -17.22 -9.74
N GLY A 525 13.15 -16.03 -10.25
CA GLY A 525 12.84 -14.85 -9.43
C GLY A 525 12.51 -13.65 -10.29
N GLY A 526 11.67 -12.77 -9.74
CA GLY A 526 11.40 -11.48 -10.33
C GLY A 526 12.67 -10.61 -10.43
N ALA A 527 12.83 -9.90 -11.54
CA ALA A 527 13.92 -8.95 -11.73
C ALA A 527 13.80 -7.75 -10.76
N ASP A 528 12.57 -7.38 -10.39
CA ASP A 528 12.26 -6.27 -9.49
C ASP A 528 12.07 -6.76 -8.03
N ASN A 529 12.73 -7.86 -7.67
CA ASN A 529 12.71 -8.42 -6.32
C ASN A 529 13.54 -7.57 -5.35
N HIS A 530 12.89 -6.73 -4.56
CA HIS A 530 13.55 -5.85 -3.57
C HIS A 530 13.78 -6.51 -2.18
N ILE A 531 13.35 -7.76 -1.98
CA ILE A 531 13.58 -8.51 -0.73
C ILE A 531 14.90 -9.27 -0.83
N PHE A 532 15.03 -10.14 -1.84
CA PHE A 532 16.22 -10.94 -2.11
C PHE A 532 16.77 -10.73 -3.54
N PRO A 533 17.20 -9.51 -3.90
CA PRO A 533 17.63 -9.19 -5.26
C PRO A 533 18.79 -10.09 -5.71
N GLY A 534 18.63 -10.75 -6.86
CA GLY A 534 19.67 -11.56 -7.49
C GLY A 534 20.13 -12.80 -6.71
N ALA A 535 19.43 -13.20 -5.64
CA ALA A 535 19.82 -14.34 -4.79
C ALA A 535 19.86 -15.66 -5.59
N ASN A 536 18.78 -15.98 -6.31
CA ASN A 536 18.73 -17.19 -7.15
C ASN A 536 19.66 -17.15 -8.37
N LYS A 537 19.95 -15.96 -8.91
CA LYS A 537 20.96 -15.78 -9.95
C LYS A 537 22.36 -16.15 -9.45
N ALA A 538 22.69 -15.72 -8.22
CA ALA A 538 23.94 -16.08 -7.58
C ALA A 538 24.02 -17.59 -7.26
N LEU A 539 22.91 -18.18 -6.80
CA LEU A 539 22.82 -19.63 -6.56
C LEU A 539 23.01 -20.44 -7.83
N TYR A 540 22.37 -20.02 -8.93
CA TYR A 540 22.56 -20.63 -10.24
C TYR A 540 24.01 -20.56 -10.68
N ALA A 541 24.64 -19.38 -10.60
CA ALA A 541 26.04 -19.21 -10.96
C ALA A 541 26.98 -20.11 -10.13
N PHE A 542 26.74 -20.21 -8.82
CA PHE A 542 27.50 -21.08 -7.92
C PHE A 542 27.36 -22.56 -8.31
N LEU A 543 26.12 -23.06 -8.44
CA LEU A 543 25.87 -24.47 -8.76
C LEU A 543 26.38 -24.84 -10.16
N LYS A 544 26.24 -23.93 -11.13
CA LYS A 544 26.79 -24.11 -12.48
C LYS A 544 28.32 -24.19 -12.47
N ALA A 545 28.98 -23.35 -11.68
CA ALA A 545 30.44 -23.36 -11.55
C ALA A 545 30.97 -24.59 -10.80
N LYS A 546 30.26 -25.06 -9.77
CA LYS A 546 30.57 -26.29 -9.03
C LYS A 546 30.50 -27.53 -9.95
N GLY A 547 29.60 -27.51 -10.93
CA GLY A 547 29.37 -28.62 -11.86
C GLY A 547 28.52 -29.74 -11.24
N GLY A 548 28.20 -30.75 -12.05
CA GLY A 548 27.42 -31.92 -11.62
C GLY A 548 26.50 -32.45 -12.71
N ALA A 549 25.99 -33.66 -12.54
CA ALA A 549 25.09 -34.33 -13.49
C ALA A 549 23.62 -33.88 -13.39
N ARG A 550 23.30 -32.95 -12.47
CA ARG A 550 21.92 -32.47 -12.27
C ARG A 550 21.52 -31.50 -13.39
N GLU A 551 20.28 -31.60 -13.85
CA GLU A 551 19.69 -30.57 -14.70
C GLU A 551 19.42 -29.30 -13.88
N LEU A 552 19.84 -28.14 -14.40
CA LEU A 552 19.81 -26.86 -13.70
C LEU A 552 19.35 -25.75 -14.65
N ASP A 553 18.15 -25.23 -14.40
CA ASP A 553 17.57 -24.13 -15.15
C ASP A 553 17.51 -22.85 -14.29
N PHE A 554 17.57 -21.69 -14.96
CA PHE A 554 17.40 -20.39 -14.32
C PHE A 554 16.53 -19.44 -15.15
N TRP A 555 15.67 -18.69 -14.48
CA TRP A 555 14.86 -17.65 -15.11
C TRP A 555 14.68 -16.41 -14.23
N GLU A 556 15.21 -15.29 -14.72
CA GLU A 556 14.94 -13.95 -14.18
C GLU A 556 13.77 -13.34 -14.95
N ILE A 557 12.74 -12.88 -14.24
CA ILE A 557 11.44 -12.49 -14.83
C ILE A 557 11.32 -10.95 -14.82
N PRO A 558 11.43 -10.28 -15.97
CA PRO A 558 11.31 -8.82 -16.04
C PRO A 558 9.92 -8.33 -15.63
N GLY A 559 9.84 -7.20 -14.93
CA GLY A 559 8.57 -6.58 -14.52
C GLY A 559 7.88 -7.28 -13.35
N TYR A 560 8.47 -8.35 -12.81
CA TYR A 560 7.94 -9.10 -11.67
C TYR A 560 8.75 -8.82 -10.40
N GLY A 561 8.03 -8.58 -9.30
CA GLY A 561 8.55 -8.48 -7.95
C GLY A 561 8.73 -9.83 -7.25
N HIS A 562 8.92 -9.78 -5.93
CA HIS A 562 9.21 -10.97 -5.13
C HIS A 562 8.03 -11.97 -5.05
N GLN A 563 6.82 -11.46 -4.81
CA GLN A 563 5.58 -12.23 -4.60
C GLN A 563 4.75 -12.40 -5.87
N ASP A 564 4.95 -11.53 -6.87
CA ASP A 564 4.17 -11.48 -8.11
C ASP A 564 4.16 -12.83 -8.85
N VAL A 565 5.21 -13.63 -8.68
CA VAL A 565 5.35 -14.95 -9.32
C VAL A 565 4.20 -15.90 -9.00
N PHE A 566 3.56 -15.76 -7.83
CA PHE A 566 2.40 -16.57 -7.43
C PHE A 566 1.16 -15.75 -7.09
N MET A 567 1.33 -14.49 -6.69
CA MET A 567 0.24 -13.60 -6.27
C MET A 567 -0.14 -12.53 -7.32
N GLY A 568 0.60 -12.45 -8.43
CA GLY A 568 0.31 -11.50 -9.49
C GLY A 568 -0.91 -11.92 -10.32
N GLN A 569 -1.73 -10.96 -10.72
CA GLN A 569 -2.98 -11.22 -11.46
C GLN A 569 -2.77 -11.86 -12.83
N HIS A 570 -1.57 -11.68 -13.42
CA HIS A 570 -1.16 -12.26 -14.71
C HIS A 570 -0.22 -13.47 -14.57
N ALA A 571 0.08 -13.93 -13.36
CA ALA A 571 1.06 -15.00 -13.13
C ALA A 571 0.70 -16.32 -13.85
N ALA A 572 -0.60 -16.61 -14.00
CA ALA A 572 -1.05 -17.81 -14.69
C ALA A 572 -0.82 -17.79 -16.20
N GLU A 573 -0.75 -16.61 -16.80
CA GLU A 573 -0.49 -16.42 -18.22
C GLU A 573 1.01 -16.39 -18.48
N ASP A 574 1.73 -15.62 -17.67
CA ASP A 574 3.13 -15.28 -17.94
C ASP A 574 4.12 -16.31 -17.38
N ILE A 575 3.78 -17.00 -16.29
CA ILE A 575 4.74 -17.78 -15.48
C ILE A 575 4.41 -19.25 -15.43
N PHE A 576 3.17 -19.59 -15.06
CA PHE A 576 2.80 -20.98 -14.78
C PHE A 576 3.02 -21.94 -15.97
N PRO A 577 2.83 -21.55 -17.25
CA PRO A 577 3.13 -22.43 -18.39
C PRO A 577 4.59 -22.87 -18.45
N LYS A 578 5.54 -21.99 -18.09
CA LYS A 578 6.97 -22.32 -18.10
C LYS A 578 7.36 -23.19 -16.92
N LEU A 579 6.73 -22.99 -15.75
CA LEU A 579 6.86 -23.91 -14.62
C LEU A 579 6.36 -25.30 -14.99
N LEU A 580 5.18 -25.38 -15.60
CA LEU A 580 4.59 -26.62 -16.07
C LEU A 580 5.46 -27.33 -17.10
N GLN A 581 6.09 -26.59 -18.03
CA GLN A 581 7.03 -27.17 -18.99
C GLN A 581 8.20 -27.87 -18.29
N PHE A 582 8.83 -27.22 -17.30
CA PHE A 582 9.91 -27.81 -16.51
C PHE A 582 9.44 -29.09 -15.79
N ILE A 583 8.29 -29.02 -15.12
CA ILE A 583 7.75 -30.16 -14.36
C ILE A 583 7.39 -31.33 -15.31
N ASN A 584 6.82 -31.04 -16.48
CA ASN A 584 6.46 -32.05 -17.48
C ASN A 584 7.68 -32.82 -18.01
N ARG A 585 8.85 -32.18 -18.16
CA ARG A 585 10.10 -32.86 -18.57
C ARG A 585 10.55 -33.93 -17.58
N HIS A 586 10.09 -33.85 -16.33
CA HIS A 586 10.52 -34.71 -15.23
C HIS A 586 9.41 -35.61 -14.69
N ARG A 587 8.29 -35.72 -15.41
CA ARG A 587 7.21 -36.64 -15.03
C ARG A 587 7.71 -38.08 -15.03
N ARG A 588 7.26 -38.84 -14.04
CA ARG A 588 7.37 -40.30 -14.03
C ARG A 588 6.28 -40.90 -14.91
N GLY A 589 6.69 -41.90 -15.72
CA GLY A 589 5.83 -42.65 -16.65
C GLY A 589 4.85 -43.60 -16.00
#